data_AF-A0A1D2NF00-F1
#
_entry.id   AF-A0A1D2NF00-F1
#
_cell.length_a   1.000
_cell.length_b   1.000
_cell.length_c   1.000
_cell.angle_alpha   90.00
_cell.angle_beta   90.00
_cell.angle_gamma   90.00
#
_symmetry.space_group_name_H-M   'P 1'
#
loop_
_entity.id
_entity.type
_entity.pdbx_description
1 polymer ?
#
loop_
_entity_poly.entity_id
_entity_poly.type
_entity_poly.pdbx_seq_one_letter_code
_entity_poly.pdbx_strand_id
1 'polypeptide(L)'
;NVESAEMPEDMSNLGNEIIRNGDNFEKFLQASPATALEWLRENDKMGCALDTFFEKHGHRGFAELDVGEPSWESDPISFLPILRNVVKNKLNHKENTKSKVKPIFKNDDELLDSLSSKLKPMTRRLLKWILPTCRNAVAYREKSKSLYVRVMGQFKTGYKYLAQLMVQENLLPSESLIVHLTHYEIGQLVNRDVSSSIILQKAMRRQKMYPFMEKLQFPEINVGMPNELDTSTPVTITNTVQATPVSRGVARGTAKVCLSVEEASENIHPGDILITHGTDIAWSPFFPLLGGVVTELGGLISHGAVVAREYGLPCIVGAVNATKIFKTGDYVILDASKGTISKTQE
;
A
#
# COMPACT_ATOMS: atom_id res chain seq x y z
N ASN A 1 3.97 -18.18 -0.49
CA ASN A 1 2.77 -17.58 0.12
C ASN A 1 3.19 -16.37 0.91
N VAL A 2 3.30 -15.26 0.20
CA VAL A 2 3.55 -13.93 0.76
C VAL A 2 2.19 -13.27 0.84
N GLU A 3 1.73 -12.94 2.05
CA GLU A 3 0.36 -12.47 2.28
C GLU A 3 0.00 -11.25 1.41
N SER A 4 0.94 -10.31 1.29
CA SER A 4 0.80 -9.10 0.46
C SER A 4 0.66 -9.39 -1.04
N ALA A 5 1.13 -10.55 -1.51
CA ALA A 5 0.98 -11.01 -2.89
C ALA A 5 -0.26 -11.89 -3.11
N GLU A 6 -0.86 -12.45 -2.04
CA GLU A 6 -2.14 -13.15 -2.10
C GLU A 6 -3.33 -12.18 -2.14
N MET A 7 -3.20 -11.02 -1.48
CA MET A 7 -4.28 -10.05 -1.36
C MET A 7 -4.88 -9.63 -2.72
N PRO A 8 -4.11 -9.34 -3.79
CA PRO A 8 -4.72 -8.97 -5.07
C PRO A 8 -5.45 -10.15 -5.75
N GLU A 9 -5.06 -11.41 -5.49
CA GLU A 9 -5.80 -12.59 -5.95
C GLU A 9 -7.14 -12.72 -5.21
N ASP A 10 -7.13 -12.57 -3.89
CA ASP A 10 -8.35 -12.58 -3.07
C ASP A 10 -9.29 -11.42 -3.45
N MET A 11 -8.74 -10.24 -3.71
CA MET A 11 -9.46 -9.08 -4.22
C MET A 11 -10.09 -9.35 -5.59
N SER A 12 -9.34 -10.02 -6.47
CA SER A 12 -9.82 -10.43 -7.78
C SER A 12 -10.97 -11.43 -7.66
N ASN A 13 -10.91 -12.36 -6.70
CA ASN A 13 -11.97 -13.32 -6.44
C ASN A 13 -13.23 -12.62 -5.89
N LEU A 14 -13.08 -11.68 -4.96
CA LEU A 14 -14.19 -10.82 -4.51
C LEU A 14 -14.82 -10.08 -5.69
N GLY A 15 -14.01 -9.46 -6.55
CA GLY A 15 -14.49 -8.79 -7.77
C GLY A 15 -15.25 -9.74 -8.71
N ASN A 16 -14.83 -11.00 -8.84
CA ASN A 16 -15.54 -11.99 -9.65
C ASN A 16 -16.91 -12.34 -9.06
N GLU A 17 -17.01 -12.49 -7.73
CA GLU A 17 -18.30 -12.77 -7.07
C GLU A 17 -19.27 -11.59 -7.19
N ILE A 18 -18.75 -10.35 -7.14
CA ILE A 18 -19.55 -9.14 -7.41
C ILE A 18 -20.06 -9.14 -8.85
N ILE A 19 -19.19 -9.44 -9.82
CA ILE A 19 -19.58 -9.49 -11.25
C ILE A 19 -20.59 -10.62 -11.53
N ARG A 20 -20.49 -11.74 -10.80
CA ARG A 20 -21.34 -12.91 -11.01
C ARG A 20 -22.73 -12.76 -10.41
N ASN A 21 -22.84 -12.12 -9.24
CA ASN A 21 -24.08 -12.05 -8.47
C ASN A 21 -24.70 -10.64 -8.42
N GLY A 22 -23.98 -9.63 -8.91
CA GLY A 22 -24.44 -8.25 -8.97
C GLY A 22 -25.24 -7.96 -10.24
N ASP A 23 -26.32 -7.20 -10.08
CA ASP A 23 -27.09 -6.61 -11.16
C ASP A 23 -27.01 -5.08 -11.07
N ASN A 24 -27.16 -4.38 -12.21
CA ASN A 24 -27.13 -2.91 -12.26
C ASN A 24 -25.85 -2.30 -11.64
N PHE A 25 -24.70 -2.65 -12.21
CA PHE A 25 -23.37 -2.18 -11.76
C PHE A 25 -23.20 -0.66 -11.73
N GLU A 26 -24.08 0.12 -12.36
CA GLU A 26 -24.05 1.58 -12.25
C GLU A 26 -24.23 2.04 -10.79
N LYS A 27 -25.09 1.35 -10.01
CA LYS A 27 -25.25 1.61 -8.57
C LYS A 27 -23.95 1.38 -7.80
N PHE A 28 -23.17 0.38 -8.19
CA PHE A 28 -21.89 0.10 -7.54
C PHE A 28 -20.80 1.07 -7.99
N LEU A 29 -20.68 1.32 -9.30
CA LEU A 29 -19.56 2.03 -9.90
C LEU A 29 -19.68 3.56 -9.82
N GLN A 30 -20.90 4.12 -9.83
CA GLN A 30 -21.13 5.56 -9.93
C GLN A 30 -21.70 6.19 -8.66
N ALA A 31 -22.29 5.41 -7.75
CA ALA A 31 -22.90 5.97 -6.55
C ALA A 31 -21.85 6.44 -5.51
N SER A 32 -22.32 7.03 -4.40
CA SER A 32 -21.46 7.28 -3.24
C SER A 32 -20.89 5.96 -2.70
N PRO A 33 -19.69 5.94 -2.07
CA PRO A 33 -19.16 4.74 -1.45
C PRO A 33 -20.09 4.09 -0.43
N ALA A 34 -20.84 4.88 0.35
CA ALA A 34 -21.83 4.38 1.30
C ALA A 34 -22.97 3.62 0.60
N THR A 35 -23.54 4.20 -0.46
CA THR A 35 -24.59 3.56 -1.25
C THR A 35 -24.10 2.27 -1.94
N ALA A 36 -22.85 2.25 -2.40
CA ALA A 36 -22.27 1.04 -2.98
C ALA A 36 -22.03 -0.05 -1.94
N LEU A 37 -21.65 0.32 -0.71
CA LEU A 37 -21.54 -0.63 0.39
C LEU A 37 -22.92 -1.23 0.73
N GLU A 38 -23.97 -0.40 0.82
CA GLU A 38 -25.34 -0.88 1.00
C GLU A 38 -25.75 -1.86 -0.10
N TRP A 39 -25.51 -1.51 -1.38
CA TRP A 39 -25.78 -2.37 -2.52
C TRP A 39 -25.03 -3.72 -2.46
N LEU A 40 -23.78 -3.74 -2.00
CA LEU A 40 -23.04 -4.99 -1.78
C LEU A 40 -23.69 -5.84 -0.68
N ARG A 41 -24.22 -5.20 0.37
CA ARG A 41 -24.84 -5.85 1.52
C ARG A 41 -26.27 -6.31 1.27
N GLU A 42 -26.97 -5.74 0.28
CA GLU A 42 -28.31 -6.17 -0.14
C GLU A 42 -28.33 -7.61 -0.70
N ASN A 43 -27.21 -8.10 -1.21
CA ASN A 43 -27.08 -9.46 -1.73
C ASN A 43 -26.22 -10.33 -0.80
N ASP A 44 -26.82 -11.35 -0.20
CA ASP A 44 -26.16 -12.23 0.77
C ASP A 44 -24.84 -12.83 0.27
N LYS A 45 -24.75 -13.18 -1.02
CA LYS A 45 -23.51 -13.77 -1.57
C LYS A 45 -22.41 -12.74 -1.71
N MET A 46 -22.73 -11.52 -2.17
CA MET A 46 -21.75 -10.43 -2.27
C MET A 46 -21.31 -9.96 -0.88
N GLY A 47 -22.26 -9.82 0.05
CA GLY A 47 -21.98 -9.51 1.45
C GLY A 47 -21.08 -10.55 2.12
N CYS A 48 -21.39 -11.84 1.97
CA CYS A 48 -20.58 -12.94 2.51
C CYS A 48 -19.17 -12.99 1.89
N ALA A 49 -19.05 -12.74 0.58
CA ALA A 49 -17.75 -12.64 -0.07
C ALA A 49 -16.92 -11.45 0.47
N LEU A 50 -17.56 -10.31 0.72
CA LEU A 50 -16.93 -9.14 1.34
C LEU A 50 -16.48 -9.44 2.77
N ASP A 51 -17.31 -10.12 3.57
CA ASP A 51 -16.95 -10.52 4.94
C ASP A 51 -15.78 -11.51 4.94
N THR A 52 -15.80 -12.51 4.07
CA THR A 52 -14.68 -13.45 3.91
C THR A 52 -13.38 -12.71 3.56
N PHE A 53 -13.46 -11.68 2.72
CA PHE A 53 -12.31 -10.83 2.41
C PHE A 53 -11.83 -10.06 3.65
N PHE A 54 -12.75 -9.45 4.41
CA PHE A 54 -12.40 -8.71 5.63
C PHE A 54 -11.90 -9.59 6.77
N GLU A 55 -12.37 -10.83 6.91
CA GLU A 55 -11.83 -11.77 7.89
C GLU A 55 -10.33 -12.03 7.69
N LYS A 56 -9.90 -12.06 6.41
CA LYS A 56 -8.49 -12.29 6.03
C LYS A 56 -7.67 -11.00 5.97
N HIS A 57 -8.23 -9.92 5.41
CA HIS A 57 -7.49 -8.69 5.05
C HIS A 57 -8.07 -7.40 5.62
N GLY A 58 -9.19 -7.44 6.33
CA GLY A 58 -9.91 -6.26 6.80
C GLY A 58 -9.16 -5.45 7.86
N HIS A 59 -8.23 -6.07 8.59
CA HIS A 59 -7.35 -5.36 9.52
C HIS A 59 -6.28 -4.53 8.81
N ARG A 60 -6.12 -4.64 7.49
CA ARG A 60 -5.18 -3.88 6.67
C ARG A 60 -5.79 -2.54 6.24
N GLY A 61 -4.97 -1.67 5.67
CA GLY A 61 -5.38 -0.35 5.20
C GLY A 61 -4.18 0.50 4.76
N PHE A 62 -4.46 1.74 4.35
CA PHE A 62 -3.42 2.75 4.16
C PHE A 62 -2.79 3.10 5.51
N ALA A 63 -1.47 3.33 5.52
CA ALA A 63 -0.71 3.71 6.71
C ALA A 63 -1.06 2.85 7.94
N GLU A 64 -1.16 1.53 7.72
CA GLU A 64 -1.77 0.54 8.63
C GLU A 64 -1.26 0.55 10.09
N LEU A 65 -0.06 1.06 10.35
CA LEU A 65 0.54 1.18 11.69
C LEU A 65 0.21 2.48 12.42
N ASP A 66 -0.28 3.50 11.71
CA ASP A 66 -0.78 4.73 12.33
C ASP A 66 -2.09 4.42 13.06
N VAL A 67 -2.18 4.79 14.33
CA VAL A 67 -3.36 4.59 15.18
C VAL A 67 -4.52 5.49 14.75
N GLY A 68 -4.24 6.62 14.10
CA GLY A 68 -5.25 7.53 13.57
C GLY A 68 -5.92 7.06 12.29
N GLU A 69 -5.26 6.17 11.55
CA GLU A 69 -5.74 5.69 10.26
C GLU A 69 -6.64 4.46 10.42
N PRO A 70 -7.85 4.44 9.84
CA PRO A 70 -8.75 3.31 9.95
C PRO A 70 -8.27 2.11 9.13
N SER A 71 -8.60 0.91 9.57
CA SER A 71 -8.50 -0.28 8.72
C SER A 71 -9.73 -0.41 7.82
N TRP A 72 -9.63 -1.21 6.76
CA TRP A 72 -10.75 -1.45 5.83
C TRP A 72 -11.99 -2.07 6.50
N GLU A 73 -11.81 -2.90 7.52
CA GLU A 73 -12.93 -3.44 8.31
C GLU A 73 -13.60 -2.35 9.16
N SER A 74 -12.81 -1.45 9.74
CA SER A 74 -13.32 -0.38 10.62
C SER A 74 -13.94 0.80 9.86
N ASP A 75 -13.47 1.04 8.63
CA ASP A 75 -14.05 1.99 7.68
C ASP A 75 -14.08 1.38 6.27
N PRO A 76 -15.11 0.57 5.95
CA PRO A 76 -15.25 -0.03 4.63
C PRO A 76 -15.40 0.99 3.51
N ILE A 77 -15.81 2.23 3.79
CA ILE A 77 -16.02 3.28 2.78
C ILE A 77 -14.70 3.60 2.07
N SER A 78 -13.59 3.71 2.82
CA SER A 78 -12.24 3.92 2.27
C SER A 78 -11.78 2.82 1.31
N PHE A 79 -12.32 1.61 1.46
CA PHE A 79 -11.99 0.45 0.64
C PHE A 79 -12.72 0.42 -0.72
N LEU A 80 -13.91 1.01 -0.80
CA LEU A 80 -14.77 0.93 -1.99
C LEU A 80 -14.13 1.47 -3.28
N PRO A 81 -13.40 2.60 -3.30
CA PRO A 81 -12.74 3.09 -4.51
C PRO A 81 -11.77 2.06 -5.12
N ILE A 82 -11.00 1.38 -4.27
CA ILE A 82 -10.06 0.32 -4.66
C ILE A 82 -10.82 -0.85 -5.31
N LEU A 83 -11.87 -1.33 -4.64
CA LEU A 83 -12.68 -2.44 -5.13
C LEU A 83 -13.38 -2.10 -6.45
N ARG A 84 -13.89 -0.87 -6.59
CA ARG A 84 -14.48 -0.37 -7.84
C ARG A 84 -13.50 -0.40 -8.99
N ASN A 85 -12.26 0.03 -8.77
CA ASN A 85 -11.23 -0.03 -9.79
C ASN A 85 -11.01 -1.47 -10.28
N VAL A 86 -10.90 -2.42 -9.35
CA VAL A 86 -10.74 -3.85 -9.67
C VAL A 86 -11.93 -4.39 -10.48
N VAL A 87 -13.16 -4.12 -10.05
CA VAL A 87 -14.38 -4.56 -10.75
C VAL A 87 -14.51 -3.91 -12.12
N LYS A 88 -14.30 -2.59 -12.22
CA LYS A 88 -14.35 -1.83 -13.49
C LYS A 88 -13.36 -2.38 -14.51
N ASN A 89 -12.11 -2.62 -14.10
CA ASN A 89 -11.09 -3.17 -14.97
C ASN A 89 -11.44 -4.59 -15.44
N LYS A 90 -12.00 -5.43 -14.57
CA LYS A 90 -12.48 -6.77 -14.96
C LYS A 90 -13.65 -6.73 -15.95
N LEU A 91 -14.60 -5.81 -15.76
CA LEU A 91 -15.74 -5.64 -16.68
C LEU A 91 -15.30 -5.19 -18.08
N ASN A 92 -14.33 -4.27 -18.14
CA ASN A 92 -13.81 -3.73 -19.41
C ASN A 92 -12.92 -4.73 -20.16
N HIS A 93 -12.20 -5.60 -19.44
CA HIS A 93 -11.32 -6.60 -20.02
C HIS A 93 -11.92 -8.00 -19.88
N LYS A 94 -12.95 -8.29 -20.69
CA LYS A 94 -13.75 -9.55 -20.67
C LYS A 94 -12.94 -10.84 -20.89
N GLU A 95 -11.70 -10.78 -21.38
CA GLU A 95 -10.83 -11.95 -21.50
C GLU A 95 -9.36 -11.57 -21.21
N ASN A 96 -8.66 -12.48 -20.52
CA ASN A 96 -7.20 -12.60 -20.43
C ASN A 96 -6.36 -11.85 -19.37
N THR A 97 -6.90 -11.23 -18.33
CA THR A 97 -6.13 -11.06 -17.09
C THR A 97 -6.19 -12.32 -16.22
N LYS A 98 -5.83 -13.47 -16.80
CA LYS A 98 -5.17 -14.53 -16.02
C LYS A 98 -3.76 -14.03 -15.67
N SER A 99 -3.66 -12.92 -14.94
CA SER A 99 -2.45 -12.57 -14.22
C SER A 99 -2.41 -13.45 -12.96
N LYS A 100 -2.50 -14.78 -13.17
CA LYS A 100 -1.80 -15.66 -12.25
C LYS A 100 -0.37 -15.24 -12.46
N VAL A 101 0.23 -14.64 -11.44
CA VAL A 101 1.67 -14.59 -11.27
C VAL A 101 2.18 -15.98 -11.66
N LYS A 102 2.64 -16.13 -12.89
CA LYS A 102 3.29 -17.37 -13.29
C LYS A 102 4.61 -17.28 -12.56
N PRO A 103 4.91 -18.24 -11.67
CA PRO A 103 6.19 -18.21 -10.99
C PRO A 103 7.26 -18.14 -12.09
N ILE A 104 8.17 -17.17 -11.96
CA ILE A 104 9.23 -16.90 -12.94
C ILE A 104 9.99 -18.20 -13.27
N PHE A 105 10.07 -19.10 -12.28
CA PHE A 105 10.64 -20.44 -12.39
C PHE A 105 9.61 -21.49 -12.03
N LYS A 106 9.48 -22.55 -12.83
CA LYS A 106 8.55 -23.67 -12.59
C LYS A 106 8.99 -24.56 -11.42
N ASN A 107 10.30 -24.63 -11.18
CA ASN A 107 10.89 -25.42 -10.11
C ASN A 107 12.24 -24.84 -9.66
N ASP A 108 12.77 -25.38 -8.57
CA ASP A 108 14.04 -24.93 -7.99
C ASP A 108 15.24 -25.20 -8.90
N ASP A 109 15.15 -26.19 -9.80
CA ASP A 109 16.23 -26.46 -10.74
C ASP A 109 16.38 -25.35 -11.78
N GLU A 110 15.27 -24.89 -12.35
CA GLU A 110 15.25 -23.78 -13.31
C GLU A 110 15.76 -22.48 -12.69
N LEU A 111 15.38 -22.20 -11.44
CA LEU A 111 15.92 -21.08 -10.68
C LEU A 111 17.44 -21.19 -10.52
N LEU A 112 17.95 -22.35 -10.12
CA LEU A 112 19.38 -22.55 -9.90
C LEU A 112 20.18 -22.53 -11.21
N ASP A 113 19.57 -22.95 -12.33
CA ASP A 113 20.16 -22.90 -13.67
C ASP A 113 20.19 -21.48 -14.24
N SER A 114 19.28 -20.60 -13.79
CA SER A 114 19.24 -19.19 -14.20
C SER A 114 20.33 -18.32 -13.58
N LEU A 115 21.04 -18.83 -12.57
CA LEU A 115 22.10 -18.08 -11.89
C LEU A 115 23.27 -17.82 -12.84
N SER A 116 23.76 -16.58 -12.84
CA SER A 116 24.88 -16.14 -13.69
C SER A 116 26.17 -16.98 -13.55
N SER A 117 26.36 -17.62 -12.39
CA SER A 117 27.52 -18.46 -12.10
C SER A 117 27.17 -19.95 -12.14
N LYS A 118 27.99 -20.75 -12.82
CA LYS A 118 27.88 -22.22 -12.77
C LYS A 118 28.09 -22.73 -11.34
N LEU A 119 27.05 -23.33 -10.76
CA LEU A 119 27.09 -23.89 -9.42
C LEU A 119 27.83 -25.23 -9.40
N LYS A 120 28.69 -25.44 -8.40
CA LYS A 120 29.25 -26.77 -8.10
C LYS A 120 28.15 -27.70 -7.60
N PRO A 121 28.23 -29.04 -7.83
CA PRO A 121 27.19 -29.98 -7.40
C PRO A 121 26.86 -29.94 -5.90
N MET A 122 27.89 -29.81 -5.04
CA MET A 122 27.69 -29.69 -3.59
C MET A 122 26.96 -28.39 -3.21
N THR A 123 27.32 -27.27 -3.84
CA THR A 123 26.66 -25.98 -3.61
C THR A 123 25.21 -26.02 -4.05
N ARG A 124 24.91 -26.63 -5.20
CA ARG A 124 23.53 -26.80 -5.69
C ARG A 124 22.68 -27.59 -4.70
N ARG A 125 23.22 -28.70 -4.16
CA ARG A 125 22.53 -29.52 -3.16
C ARG A 125 22.27 -28.75 -1.87
N LEU A 126 23.25 -27.98 -1.38
CA LEU A 126 23.09 -27.11 -0.22
C LEU A 126 22.01 -26.05 -0.45
N LEU A 127 22.01 -25.39 -1.61
CA LEU A 127 21.01 -24.37 -1.94
C LEU A 127 19.60 -24.96 -1.99
N LYS A 128 19.40 -26.12 -2.64
CA LYS A 128 18.11 -26.82 -2.62
C LYS A 128 17.62 -27.14 -1.21
N TRP A 129 18.53 -27.44 -0.29
CA TRP A 129 18.19 -27.72 1.10
C TRP A 129 17.80 -26.43 1.88
N ILE A 130 18.46 -25.30 1.62
CA ILE A 130 18.21 -24.02 2.30
C ILE A 130 17.01 -23.25 1.71
N LEU A 131 16.75 -23.37 0.40
CA LEU A 131 15.73 -22.61 -0.33
C LEU A 131 14.33 -22.65 0.33
N PRO A 132 13.80 -23.81 0.76
CA PRO A 132 12.53 -23.87 1.47
C PRO A 132 12.53 -23.03 2.76
N THR A 133 13.60 -23.09 3.54
CA THR A 133 13.75 -22.30 4.78
C THR A 133 13.79 -20.81 4.48
N CYS A 134 14.51 -20.37 3.43
CA CYS A 134 14.51 -18.97 3.00
C CYS A 134 13.10 -18.49 2.60
N ARG A 135 12.36 -19.29 1.82
CA ARG A 135 10.99 -18.96 1.42
C ARG A 135 10.06 -18.85 2.63
N ASN A 136 10.16 -19.80 3.55
CA ASN A 136 9.39 -19.78 4.79
C ASN A 136 9.76 -18.57 5.66
N ALA A 137 11.03 -18.19 5.74
CA ALA A 137 11.45 -17.00 6.49
C ALA A 137 10.82 -15.70 5.94
N VAL A 138 10.77 -15.54 4.60
CA VAL A 138 10.08 -14.40 3.96
C VAL A 138 8.57 -14.43 4.27
N ALA A 139 7.93 -15.60 4.16
CA ALA A 139 6.52 -15.76 4.48
C ALA A 139 6.23 -15.44 5.97
N TYR A 140 7.08 -15.89 6.89
CA TYR A 140 6.95 -15.59 8.31
C TYR A 140 7.15 -14.10 8.60
N ARG A 141 8.12 -13.44 7.96
CA ARG A 141 8.30 -11.98 8.10
C ARG A 141 7.03 -11.21 7.75
N GLU A 142 6.42 -11.53 6.60
CA GLU A 142 5.20 -10.86 6.13
C GLU A 142 4.00 -11.18 7.05
N LYS A 143 3.86 -12.45 7.46
CA LYS A 143 2.83 -12.87 8.42
C LYS A 143 2.99 -12.17 9.77
N SER A 144 4.21 -12.03 10.27
CA SER A 144 4.50 -11.32 11.51
C SER A 144 4.09 -9.85 11.43
N LYS A 145 4.35 -9.17 10.30
CA LYS A 145 3.87 -7.80 10.08
C LYS A 145 2.35 -7.74 10.11
N SER A 146 1.67 -8.63 9.39
CA SER A 146 0.20 -8.65 9.35
C SER A 146 -0.43 -8.92 10.71
N LEU A 147 0.10 -9.88 11.47
CA LEU A 147 -0.35 -10.15 12.84
C LEU A 147 -0.12 -8.94 13.75
N TYR A 148 1.01 -8.24 13.62
CA TYR A 148 1.28 -7.02 14.38
C TYR A 148 0.26 -5.93 14.07
N VAL A 149 -0.07 -5.70 12.79
CA VAL A 149 -1.13 -4.76 12.37
C VAL A 149 -2.47 -5.17 12.97
N ARG A 150 -2.80 -6.46 12.99
CA ARG A 150 -4.05 -6.97 13.59
C ARG A 150 -4.14 -6.68 15.08
N VAL A 151 -3.02 -6.83 15.80
CA VAL A 151 -2.92 -6.46 17.22
C VAL A 151 -3.09 -4.95 17.39
N MET A 152 -2.42 -4.13 16.56
CA MET A 152 -2.61 -2.67 16.57
C MET A 152 -4.07 -2.28 16.31
N GLY A 153 -4.78 -2.99 15.43
CA GLY A 153 -6.22 -2.81 15.21
C GLY A 153 -7.05 -2.92 16.48
N GLN A 154 -6.70 -3.83 17.40
CA GLN A 154 -7.38 -3.93 18.70
C GLN A 154 -7.13 -2.71 19.58
N PHE A 155 -5.91 -2.16 19.57
CA PHE A 155 -5.62 -0.89 20.24
C PHE A 155 -6.42 0.26 19.64
N LYS A 156 -6.53 0.35 18.30
CA LYS A 156 -7.34 1.37 17.62
C LYS A 156 -8.80 1.32 18.07
N THR A 157 -9.40 0.13 18.08
CA THR A 157 -10.77 -0.09 18.57
C THR A 157 -10.92 0.34 20.04
N GLY A 158 -9.97 -0.04 20.89
CA GLY A 158 -9.95 0.35 22.30
C GLY A 158 -9.86 1.86 22.50
N TYR A 159 -8.98 2.54 21.77
CA TYR A 159 -8.87 4.01 21.84
C TYR A 159 -10.12 4.70 21.31
N LYS A 160 -10.69 4.23 20.20
CA LYS A 160 -11.94 4.80 19.67
C LYS A 160 -13.07 4.72 20.71
N TYR A 161 -13.23 3.57 21.34
CA TYR A 161 -14.22 3.40 22.41
C TYR A 161 -13.90 4.26 23.63
N LEU A 162 -12.65 4.33 24.05
CA LEU A 162 -12.22 5.20 25.15
C LEU A 162 -12.51 6.68 24.84
N ALA A 163 -12.28 7.12 23.60
CA ALA A 163 -12.57 8.48 23.17
C ALA A 163 -14.04 8.83 23.32
N GLN A 164 -14.94 7.91 22.95
CA GLN A 164 -16.39 8.06 23.13
C GLN A 164 -16.75 8.27 24.61
N LEU A 165 -16.21 7.43 25.50
CA LEU A 165 -16.44 7.56 26.94
C LEU A 165 -15.88 8.88 27.49
N MET A 166 -14.66 9.26 27.08
CA MET A 166 -14.03 10.50 27.54
C MET A 166 -14.80 11.75 27.08
N VAL A 167 -15.44 11.73 25.90
CA VAL A 167 -16.33 12.82 25.46
C VAL A 167 -17.59 12.86 26.31
N GLN A 168 -18.21 11.71 26.58
CA GLN A 168 -19.40 11.62 27.45
C GLN A 168 -19.11 12.13 28.87
N GLU A 169 -17.90 11.91 29.38
CA GLU A 169 -17.45 12.43 30.68
C GLU A 169 -16.93 13.87 30.64
N ASN A 170 -17.00 14.56 29.49
CA ASN A 170 -16.47 15.91 29.28
C ASN A 170 -14.96 16.04 29.53
N LEU A 171 -14.20 14.95 29.39
CA LEU A 171 -12.74 14.93 29.44
C LEU A 171 -12.12 15.32 28.09
N LEU A 172 -12.80 15.02 26.99
CA LEU A 172 -12.43 15.43 25.63
C LEU A 172 -13.54 16.26 24.96
N PRO A 173 -13.18 17.24 24.11
CA PRO A 173 -14.16 18.00 23.33
C PRO A 173 -14.66 17.24 22.09
N SER A 174 -13.88 16.29 21.57
CA SER A 174 -14.23 15.44 20.42
C SER A 174 -13.47 14.11 20.46
N GLU A 175 -14.05 13.07 19.86
CA GLU A 175 -13.42 11.75 19.77
C GLU A 175 -12.10 11.80 18.99
N SER A 176 -12.06 12.61 17.93
CA SER A 176 -10.90 12.77 17.06
C SER A 176 -9.67 13.35 17.75
N LEU A 177 -9.81 13.98 18.92
CA LEU A 177 -8.67 14.55 19.62
C LEU A 177 -7.77 13.47 20.26
N ILE A 178 -8.29 12.26 20.47
CA ILE A 178 -7.57 11.21 21.20
C ILE A 178 -6.24 10.82 20.54
N VAL A 179 -6.18 10.82 19.20
CA VAL A 179 -5.00 10.42 18.44
C VAL A 179 -3.87 11.45 18.50
N HIS A 180 -4.16 12.66 19.00
CA HIS A 180 -3.18 13.72 19.22
C HIS A 180 -2.69 13.79 20.68
N LEU A 181 -3.13 12.86 21.52
CA LEU A 181 -2.63 12.66 22.87
C LEU A 181 -1.62 11.52 22.88
N THR A 182 -0.59 11.65 23.72
CA THR A 182 0.26 10.50 24.06
C THR A 182 -0.50 9.55 24.99
N HIS A 183 -0.14 8.26 24.99
CA HIS A 183 -0.74 7.28 25.91
C HIS A 183 -0.68 7.71 27.38
N TYR A 184 0.43 8.35 27.77
CA TYR A 184 0.61 8.89 29.12
C TYR A 184 -0.36 10.05 29.44
N GLU A 185 -0.53 10.99 28.51
CA GLU A 185 -1.48 12.11 28.67
C GLU A 185 -2.94 11.60 28.75
N ILE A 186 -3.28 10.55 28.01
CA ILE A 186 -4.59 9.88 28.13
C ILE A 186 -4.79 9.36 29.56
N GLY A 187 -3.79 8.65 30.11
CA GLY A 187 -3.84 8.15 31.49
C GLY A 187 -4.03 9.27 32.52
N GLN A 188 -3.32 10.39 32.38
CA GLN A 188 -3.47 11.55 33.28
C GLN A 188 -4.87 12.17 33.23
N LEU A 189 -5.48 12.24 32.05
CA LEU A 189 -6.85 12.75 31.90
C LEU A 189 -7.88 11.81 32.54
N VAL A 190 -7.73 10.50 32.32
CA VAL A 190 -8.62 9.48 32.89
C VAL A 190 -8.52 9.45 34.43
N ASN A 191 -7.30 9.51 34.97
CA ASN A 191 -7.07 9.52 36.43
C ASN A 191 -7.37 10.87 37.10
N ARG A 192 -7.53 11.94 36.30
CA ARG A 192 -7.72 13.33 36.77
C ARG A 192 -6.53 13.85 37.59
N ASP A 193 -5.33 13.41 37.24
CA ASP A 193 -4.08 13.69 37.96
C ASP A 193 -3.58 15.13 37.77
N VAL A 194 -3.95 15.79 36.67
CA VAL A 194 -3.43 17.10 36.27
C VAL A 194 -4.56 17.98 35.72
N SER A 195 -4.37 19.31 35.72
CA SER A 195 -5.27 20.22 35.01
C SER A 195 -5.42 19.82 33.55
N SER A 196 -6.62 19.35 33.19
CA SER A 196 -7.00 18.91 31.85
C SER A 196 -6.74 19.98 30.79
N SER A 197 -6.85 21.26 31.16
CA SER A 197 -6.68 22.41 30.25
C SER A 197 -5.34 22.42 29.50
N ILE A 198 -4.22 22.14 30.17
CA ILE A 198 -2.88 22.20 29.56
C ILE A 198 -2.69 21.04 28.57
N ILE A 199 -3.14 19.84 28.93
CA ILE A 199 -3.04 18.65 28.09
C ILE A 199 -3.89 18.84 26.83
N LEU A 200 -5.13 19.32 26.99
CA LEU A 200 -6.03 19.58 25.87
C LEU A 200 -5.49 20.66 24.93
N GLN A 201 -4.92 21.75 25.47
CA GLN A 201 -4.28 22.78 24.65
C GLN A 201 -3.11 22.24 23.82
N LYS A 202 -2.28 21.36 24.39
CA LYS A 202 -1.20 20.69 23.65
C LYS A 202 -1.75 19.79 22.55
N ALA A 203 -2.76 18.98 22.84
CA ALA A 203 -3.39 18.09 21.86
C ALA A 203 -4.03 18.87 20.71
N MET A 204 -4.78 19.93 21.00
CA MET A 204 -5.38 20.80 19.97
C MET A 204 -4.31 21.48 19.11
N ARG A 205 -3.18 21.90 19.70
CA ARG A 205 -2.06 22.43 18.94
C ARG A 205 -1.45 21.38 18.01
N ARG A 206 -1.27 20.13 18.46
CA ARG A 206 -0.78 19.03 17.63
C ARG A 206 -1.75 18.74 16.47
N GLN A 207 -3.05 18.65 16.75
CA GLN A 207 -4.09 18.49 15.74
C GLN A 207 -4.03 19.58 14.66
N LYS A 208 -3.90 20.85 15.07
CA LYS A 208 -3.78 21.98 14.15
C LYS A 208 -2.51 21.93 13.30
N MET A 209 -1.41 21.40 13.84
CA MET A 209 -0.12 21.32 13.16
C MET A 209 0.05 20.07 12.30
N TYR A 210 -0.78 19.05 12.50
CA TYR A 210 -0.68 17.76 11.82
C TYR A 210 -0.61 17.89 10.28
N PRO A 211 -1.48 18.67 9.60
CA PRO A 211 -1.43 18.80 8.14
C PRO A 211 -0.16 19.49 7.61
N PHE A 212 0.51 20.27 8.45
CA PHE A 212 1.81 20.85 8.13
C PHE A 212 2.93 19.83 8.37
N MET A 213 2.88 19.10 9.49
CA MET A 213 3.86 18.09 9.86
C MET A 213 3.93 16.92 8.86
N GLU A 214 2.79 16.51 8.32
CA GLU A 214 2.69 15.44 7.31
C GLU A 214 3.47 15.76 6.02
N LYS A 215 3.66 17.04 5.71
CA LYS A 215 4.38 17.49 4.51
C LYS A 215 5.89 17.59 4.71
N LEU A 216 6.37 17.51 5.95
CA LEU A 216 7.78 17.62 6.26
C LEU A 216 8.52 16.40 5.71
N GLN A 217 9.62 16.65 5.02
CA GLN A 217 10.49 15.60 4.49
C GLN A 217 11.82 15.62 5.23
N PHE A 218 12.32 14.46 5.59
CA PHE A 218 13.58 14.31 6.32
C PHE A 218 14.54 13.40 5.54
N PRO A 219 15.86 13.58 5.69
CA PRO A 219 16.83 12.61 5.20
C PRO A 219 16.53 11.20 5.73
N GLU A 220 16.85 10.16 4.96
CA GLU A 220 16.66 8.76 5.40
C GLU A 220 17.50 8.43 6.64
N ILE A 221 18.70 9.04 6.73
CA ILE A 221 19.61 8.90 7.87
C ILE A 221 19.79 10.27 8.50
N ASN A 222 19.39 10.40 9.76
CA ASN A 222 19.60 11.60 10.57
C ASN A 222 20.56 11.27 11.72
N VAL A 223 21.49 12.18 11.99
CA VAL A 223 22.37 12.11 13.17
C VAL A 223 22.11 13.34 14.01
N GLY A 224 21.70 13.13 15.27
CA GLY A 224 21.28 14.23 16.14
C GLY A 224 19.84 14.67 15.85
N MET A 225 19.58 15.99 15.93
CA MET A 225 18.26 16.53 15.66
C MET A 225 17.97 16.46 14.15
N PRO A 226 16.85 15.82 13.72
CA PRO A 226 16.46 15.81 12.32
C PRO A 226 16.26 17.23 11.79
N ASN A 227 16.87 17.52 10.65
CA ASN A 227 16.64 18.75 9.90
C ASN A 227 15.76 18.43 8.70
N GLU A 228 14.79 19.29 8.43
CA GLU A 228 13.94 19.19 7.24
C GLU A 228 14.81 19.29 5.97
N LEU A 229 14.46 18.51 4.95
CA LEU A 229 15.03 18.65 3.62
C LEU A 229 14.57 19.97 3.00
N ASP A 230 15.51 20.71 2.41
CA ASP A 230 15.17 21.92 1.66
C ASP A 230 14.47 21.57 0.34
N THR A 231 13.14 21.57 0.40
CA THR A 231 12.28 21.33 -0.76
C THR A 231 12.11 22.56 -1.65
N SER A 232 12.66 23.73 -1.26
CA SER A 232 12.60 24.98 -2.03
C SER A 232 13.62 25.03 -3.17
N THR A 233 14.64 24.18 -3.12
CA THR A 233 15.63 24.04 -4.18
C THR A 233 14.95 23.57 -5.48
N PRO A 234 15.00 24.32 -6.59
CA PRO A 234 14.36 23.91 -7.82
C PRO A 234 14.95 22.58 -8.30
N VAL A 235 14.08 21.59 -8.49
CA VAL A 235 14.48 20.29 -9.03
C VAL A 235 14.88 20.50 -10.49
N THR A 236 16.13 20.18 -10.83
CA THR A 236 16.57 20.15 -12.22
C THR A 236 15.72 19.13 -12.97
N ILE A 237 14.87 19.60 -13.87
CA ILE A 237 14.03 18.74 -14.70
C ILE A 237 14.95 18.02 -15.69
N THR A 238 15.29 16.77 -15.38
CA THR A 238 15.99 15.87 -16.29
C THR A 238 14.98 14.99 -17.02
N ASN A 239 15.33 14.56 -18.23
CA ASN A 239 14.52 13.54 -18.93
C ASN A 239 14.76 12.14 -18.39
N THR A 240 15.69 11.96 -17.44
CA THR A 240 16.08 10.64 -16.90
C THR A 240 16.35 10.74 -15.41
N VAL A 241 15.86 9.76 -14.66
CA VAL A 241 16.17 9.54 -13.24
C VAL A 241 16.84 8.19 -13.09
N GLN A 242 17.94 8.17 -12.32
CA GLN A 242 18.63 6.95 -11.92
C GLN A 242 18.27 6.61 -10.47
N ALA A 243 18.08 5.32 -10.21
CA ALA A 243 17.62 4.80 -8.93
C ALA A 243 18.12 3.35 -8.74
N THR A 244 17.77 2.75 -7.61
CA THR A 244 18.20 1.38 -7.30
C THR A 244 17.31 0.37 -8.03
N PRO A 245 17.88 -0.51 -8.87
CA PRO A 245 17.13 -1.59 -9.49
C PRO A 245 16.75 -2.67 -8.47
N VAL A 246 15.47 -3.08 -8.48
CA VAL A 246 14.92 -4.01 -7.49
C VAL A 246 14.31 -5.25 -8.11
N SER A 247 13.59 -5.07 -9.22
CA SER A 247 13.03 -6.14 -10.03
C SER A 247 13.39 -5.85 -11.48
N ARG A 248 14.21 -6.71 -12.08
CA ARG A 248 14.79 -6.47 -13.40
C ARG A 248 13.74 -6.58 -14.50
N GLY A 249 14.01 -5.91 -15.61
CA GLY A 249 13.17 -5.92 -16.79
C GLY A 249 13.10 -4.53 -17.42
N VAL A 250 12.39 -4.43 -18.55
CA VAL A 250 12.15 -3.17 -19.25
C VAL A 250 10.66 -3.05 -19.52
N ALA A 251 10.06 -1.93 -19.15
CA ALA A 251 8.67 -1.61 -19.45
C ALA A 251 8.58 -0.25 -20.14
N ARG A 252 7.58 -0.12 -21.01
CA ARG A 252 7.20 1.14 -21.66
C ARG A 252 5.72 1.36 -21.44
N GLY A 253 5.34 2.58 -21.14
CA GLY A 253 3.95 2.92 -20.89
C GLY A 253 3.79 4.36 -20.45
N THR A 254 2.54 4.73 -20.22
CA THR A 254 2.18 6.05 -19.69
C THR A 254 2.51 6.11 -18.21
N ALA A 255 3.22 7.16 -17.80
CA ALA A 255 3.47 7.45 -16.40
C ALA A 255 2.15 7.84 -15.71
N LYS A 256 1.89 7.22 -14.55
CA LYS A 256 0.85 7.62 -13.61
C LYS A 256 1.50 8.01 -12.31
N VAL A 257 1.59 9.32 -12.09
CA VAL A 257 2.09 9.89 -10.84
C VAL A 257 0.89 9.95 -9.88
N CYS A 258 0.91 9.11 -8.85
CA CYS A 258 -0.15 9.03 -7.85
C CYS A 258 0.47 9.12 -6.45
N LEU A 259 0.03 10.08 -5.64
CA LEU A 259 0.52 10.28 -4.28
C LEU A 259 -0.39 9.61 -3.23
N SER A 260 -1.59 9.19 -3.62
CA SER A 260 -2.52 8.46 -2.75
C SER A 260 -3.17 7.27 -3.45
N VAL A 261 -3.75 6.38 -2.65
CA VAL A 261 -4.47 5.19 -3.12
C VAL A 261 -5.78 5.58 -3.81
N GLU A 262 -6.39 6.67 -3.39
CA GLU A 262 -7.58 7.26 -3.99
C GLU A 262 -7.26 7.75 -5.42
N GLU A 263 -6.18 8.54 -5.58
CA GLU A 263 -5.71 8.97 -6.90
C GLU A 263 -5.40 7.78 -7.80
N ALA A 264 -4.75 6.75 -7.26
CA ALA A 264 -4.45 5.52 -7.98
C ALA A 264 -5.72 4.80 -8.47
N SER A 265 -6.77 4.75 -7.64
CA SER A 265 -8.04 4.09 -7.96
C SER A 265 -8.80 4.72 -9.13
N GLU A 266 -8.58 6.02 -9.37
CA GLU A 266 -9.24 6.75 -10.47
C GLU A 266 -8.42 6.74 -11.76
N ASN A 267 -7.08 6.71 -11.65
CA ASN A 267 -6.19 7.07 -12.76
C ASN A 267 -5.39 5.92 -13.36
N ILE A 268 -5.24 4.78 -12.66
CA ILE A 268 -4.45 3.64 -13.12
C ILE A 268 -5.24 2.77 -14.11
N HIS A 269 -4.61 2.51 -15.25
CA HIS A 269 -5.07 1.62 -16.30
C HIS A 269 -4.04 0.50 -16.56
N PRO A 270 -4.46 -0.60 -17.21
CA PRO A 270 -3.54 -1.68 -17.55
C PRO A 270 -2.35 -1.22 -18.39
N GLY A 271 -1.13 -1.60 -17.98
CA GLY A 271 0.13 -1.28 -18.65
C GLY A 271 0.79 0.03 -18.20
N ASP A 272 0.13 0.83 -17.36
CA ASP A 272 0.69 2.09 -16.85
C ASP A 272 1.94 1.87 -15.97
N ILE A 273 2.84 2.85 -15.97
CA ILE A 273 4.00 2.89 -15.08
C ILE A 273 3.66 3.75 -13.86
N LEU A 274 3.49 3.11 -12.70
CA LEU A 274 3.22 3.83 -11.45
C LEU A 274 4.48 4.55 -10.97
N ILE A 275 4.34 5.84 -10.68
CA ILE A 275 5.35 6.67 -10.02
C ILE A 275 4.71 7.22 -8.74
N THR A 276 5.27 6.90 -7.59
CA THR A 276 4.72 7.34 -6.30
C THR A 276 5.82 7.62 -5.28
N HIS A 277 5.47 8.23 -4.15
CA HIS A 277 6.42 8.45 -3.07
C HIS A 277 6.84 7.12 -2.45
N GLY A 278 5.89 6.28 -2.04
CA GLY A 278 6.14 4.96 -1.47
C GLY A 278 4.89 4.11 -1.56
N THR A 279 5.01 2.81 -1.24
CA THR A 279 3.87 1.90 -1.27
C THR A 279 3.75 1.13 0.04
N ASP A 280 2.50 0.91 0.46
CA ASP A 280 2.10 -0.03 1.49
C ASP A 280 1.11 -1.06 0.92
N ILE A 281 0.50 -1.86 1.79
CA ILE A 281 -0.42 -2.94 1.39
C ILE A 281 -1.64 -2.42 0.61
N ALA A 282 -2.08 -1.18 0.85
CA ALA A 282 -3.25 -0.64 0.17
C ALA A 282 -3.00 -0.40 -1.33
N TRP A 283 -1.72 -0.39 -1.75
CA TRP A 283 -1.33 -0.28 -3.15
C TRP A 283 -1.32 -1.62 -3.90
N SER A 284 -1.22 -2.77 -3.21
CA SER A 284 -1.09 -4.06 -3.90
C SER A 284 -2.24 -4.39 -4.87
N PRO A 285 -3.50 -3.92 -4.72
CA PRO A 285 -4.57 -4.23 -5.67
C PRO A 285 -4.28 -3.69 -7.08
N PHE A 286 -3.44 -2.66 -7.20
CA PHE A 286 -3.10 -2.06 -8.49
C PHE A 286 -1.94 -2.79 -9.19
N PHE A 287 -1.08 -3.50 -8.47
CA PHE A 287 0.11 -4.15 -9.05
C PHE A 287 -0.22 -5.07 -10.24
N PRO A 288 -1.29 -5.89 -10.22
CA PRO A 288 -1.65 -6.71 -11.38
C PRO A 288 -1.95 -5.92 -12.67
N LEU A 289 -2.25 -4.62 -12.56
CA LEU A 289 -2.56 -3.74 -13.69
C LEU A 289 -1.31 -3.06 -14.25
N LEU A 290 -0.26 -2.90 -13.46
CA LEU A 290 0.87 -2.06 -13.81
C LEU A 290 1.80 -2.71 -14.84
N GLY A 291 2.42 -1.89 -15.68
CA GLY A 291 3.56 -2.28 -16.51
C GLY A 291 4.90 -2.18 -15.76
N GLY A 292 4.97 -1.36 -14.71
CA GLY A 292 6.17 -1.16 -13.90
C GLY A 292 5.94 -0.21 -12.73
N VAL A 293 6.89 -0.19 -11.79
CA VAL A 293 6.77 0.57 -10.54
C VAL A 293 8.03 1.41 -10.27
N VAL A 294 7.84 2.67 -9.91
CA VAL A 294 8.87 3.61 -9.49
C VAL A 294 8.47 4.22 -8.16
N THR A 295 9.35 4.13 -7.16
CA THR A 295 9.13 4.76 -5.85
C THR A 295 10.29 5.66 -5.46
N GLU A 296 9.99 6.81 -4.86
CA GLU A 296 11.01 7.70 -4.30
C GLU A 296 11.60 7.16 -3.00
N LEU A 297 10.75 6.55 -2.17
CA LEU A 297 11.06 5.94 -0.89
C LEU A 297 10.93 4.41 -0.97
N GLY A 298 11.96 3.72 -0.50
CA GLY A 298 11.94 2.28 -0.35
C GLY A 298 13.31 1.64 -0.53
N GLY A 299 13.52 0.51 0.14
CA GLY A 299 14.71 -0.32 -0.02
C GLY A 299 14.44 -1.62 -0.76
N LEU A 300 15.48 -2.45 -0.90
CA LEU A 300 15.42 -3.75 -1.59
C LEU A 300 14.35 -4.72 -1.05
N ILE A 301 13.96 -4.55 0.21
CA ILE A 301 12.99 -5.37 0.94
C ILE A 301 11.71 -4.61 1.33
N SER A 302 11.49 -3.41 0.75
CA SER A 302 10.25 -2.66 0.96
C SER A 302 9.05 -3.42 0.39
N HIS A 303 7.85 -3.00 0.78
CA HIS A 303 6.61 -3.63 0.30
C HIS A 303 6.55 -3.65 -1.24
N GLY A 304 6.66 -2.48 -1.88
CA GLY A 304 6.63 -2.39 -3.35
C GLY A 304 7.71 -3.20 -4.04
N ALA A 305 8.90 -3.32 -3.43
CA ALA A 305 9.98 -4.16 -3.93
C ALA A 305 9.63 -5.65 -3.95
N VAL A 306 9.04 -6.15 -2.86
CA VAL A 306 8.64 -7.55 -2.72
C VAL A 306 7.51 -7.86 -3.68
N VAL A 307 6.44 -7.05 -3.67
CA VAL A 307 5.27 -7.29 -4.52
C VAL A 307 5.65 -7.18 -6.00
N ALA A 308 6.46 -6.20 -6.42
CA ALA A 308 6.89 -6.11 -7.81
C ALA A 308 7.64 -7.35 -8.31
N ARG A 309 8.51 -7.96 -7.48
CA ARG A 309 9.21 -9.21 -7.84
C ARG A 309 8.27 -10.39 -7.97
N GLU A 310 7.30 -10.50 -7.06
CA GLU A 310 6.28 -11.56 -7.14
C GLU A 310 5.50 -11.40 -8.45
N TYR A 311 5.07 -10.20 -8.82
CA TYR A 311 4.34 -9.96 -10.07
C TYR A 311 5.24 -9.88 -11.33
N GLY A 312 6.55 -10.02 -11.20
CA GLY A 312 7.49 -9.91 -12.33
C GLY A 312 7.53 -8.53 -12.98
N LEU A 313 7.14 -7.48 -12.25
CA LEU A 313 7.12 -6.11 -12.73
C LEU A 313 8.53 -5.50 -12.68
N PRO A 314 8.99 -4.79 -13.72
CA PRO A 314 10.15 -3.92 -13.63
C PRO A 314 9.96 -2.88 -12.51
N CYS A 315 10.91 -2.81 -11.59
CA CYS A 315 10.79 -1.93 -10.43
C CYS A 315 12.13 -1.31 -10.02
N ILE A 316 12.09 0.00 -9.80
CA ILE A 316 13.18 0.78 -9.20
C ILE A 316 12.68 1.52 -7.95
N VAL A 317 13.56 1.68 -6.97
CA VAL A 317 13.27 2.36 -5.70
C VAL A 317 14.37 3.38 -5.39
N GLY A 318 14.08 4.38 -4.55
CA GLY A 318 15.03 5.46 -4.28
C GLY A 318 15.15 6.43 -5.46
N ALA A 319 14.11 6.55 -6.29
CA ALA A 319 14.08 7.46 -7.43
C ALA A 319 13.80 8.89 -6.96
N VAL A 320 14.81 9.55 -6.41
CA VAL A 320 14.68 10.86 -5.77
C VAL A 320 13.99 11.88 -6.70
N ASN A 321 12.94 12.55 -6.19
CA ASN A 321 12.12 13.53 -6.90
C ASN A 321 11.38 13.01 -8.16
N ALA A 322 11.25 11.70 -8.37
CA ALA A 322 10.54 11.16 -9.52
C ALA A 322 9.10 11.69 -9.63
N THR A 323 8.39 11.87 -8.52
CA THR A 323 7.01 12.41 -8.51
C THR A 323 6.94 13.89 -8.92
N LYS A 324 8.05 14.62 -8.84
CA LYS A 324 8.16 16.02 -9.26
C LYS A 324 8.66 16.16 -10.70
N ILE A 325 9.51 15.23 -11.15
CA ILE A 325 10.14 15.26 -12.48
C ILE A 325 9.19 14.75 -13.56
N PHE A 326 8.47 13.66 -13.29
CA PHE A 326 7.51 13.07 -14.21
C PHE A 326 6.10 13.64 -13.95
N LYS A 327 5.28 13.66 -14.99
CA LYS A 327 3.87 14.04 -14.91
C LYS A 327 3.01 12.89 -15.39
N THR A 328 1.82 12.77 -14.81
CA THR A 328 0.81 11.85 -15.31
C THR A 328 0.53 12.14 -16.78
N GLY A 329 0.62 11.11 -17.62
CA GLY A 329 0.50 11.22 -19.08
C GLY A 329 1.82 11.21 -19.85
N ASP A 330 2.97 11.42 -19.18
CA ASP A 330 4.28 11.30 -19.84
C ASP A 330 4.49 9.87 -20.36
N TYR A 331 4.94 9.70 -21.59
CA TYR A 331 5.37 8.38 -22.06
C TYR A 331 6.80 8.10 -21.58
N VAL A 332 7.00 6.96 -20.91
CA VAL A 332 8.27 6.66 -20.23
C VAL A 332 8.78 5.26 -20.56
N ILE A 333 10.10 5.10 -20.51
CA ILE A 333 10.79 3.82 -20.53
C ILE A 333 11.41 3.60 -19.15
N LEU A 334 10.97 2.55 -18.47
CA LEU A 334 11.56 2.05 -17.23
C LEU A 334 12.50 0.88 -17.57
N ASP A 335 13.81 1.12 -17.51
CA ASP A 335 14.84 0.07 -17.56
C ASP A 335 15.30 -0.24 -16.13
N ALA A 336 14.58 -1.15 -15.48
CA ALA A 336 14.89 -1.60 -14.13
C ALA A 336 16.09 -2.57 -14.07
N SER A 337 16.69 -2.91 -15.21
CA SER A 337 17.97 -3.63 -15.22
C SER A 337 19.16 -2.68 -15.06
N LYS A 338 19.03 -1.47 -15.62
CA LYS A 338 20.00 -0.36 -15.46
C LYS A 338 19.67 0.56 -14.29
N GLY A 339 18.45 0.45 -13.73
CA GLY A 339 18.00 1.31 -12.64
C GLY A 339 17.62 2.71 -13.13
N THR A 340 17.03 2.84 -14.31
CA THR A 340 16.73 4.15 -14.92
C THR A 340 15.30 4.23 -15.41
N ILE A 341 14.68 5.40 -15.24
CA ILE A 341 13.43 5.78 -15.92
C ILE A 341 13.67 7.04 -16.75
N SER A 342 13.19 7.07 -17.99
CA SER A 342 13.36 8.20 -18.90
C SER A 342 12.06 8.57 -19.63
N LYS A 343 11.83 9.86 -19.85
CA LYS A 343 10.81 10.36 -20.77
C LYS A 343 11.22 10.08 -22.21
N THR A 344 10.28 9.68 -23.04
CA THR A 344 10.50 9.55 -24.48
C THR A 344 9.39 10.23 -25.25
N GLN A 345 9.73 10.79 -26.41
CA GLN A 345 8.74 11.17 -27.41
C GLN A 345 8.34 9.87 -28.15
N GLU A 346 7.04 9.62 -28.31
CA GLU A 346 6.54 8.47 -29.09
C GLU A 346 7.11 8.42 -30.51
#